data_AF-A0A6P0Y0Q0-F1
#
_entry.id   AF-A0A6P0Y0Q0-F1
#
_cell.length_a   1.000
_cell.length_b   1.000
_cell.length_c   1.000
_cell.angle_alpha   90.00
_cell.angle_beta   90.00
_cell.angle_gamma   90.00
#
_symmetry.space_group_name_H-M   'P 1'
#
loop_
_entity.id
_entity.type
_entity.pdbx_description
1 polymer ?
#
loop_
_entity_poly.entity_id
_entity_poly.type
_entity_poly.pdbx_seq_one_letter_code
_entity_poly.pdbx_strand_id
1 'polypeptide(L)' 'FKTPQGQKNDELLQQLQCDRLTLWGEGDPWMNCREKGAKFKRYYPGLTEYYLQAGHCPHDEIPQEVNSLIRSWMLT' A
#
# COMPACT_ATOMS: atom_id res chain seq x y z
N PHE A 1 -2.83 0.79 -32.81
CA PHE A 1 -1.87 0.00 -32.03
C PHE A 1 -2.46 -1.39 -31.78
N LYS A 2 -1.75 -2.48 -32.09
CA LYS A 2 -2.20 -3.88 -31.87
C LYS A 2 -1.38 -4.55 -30.77
N THR A 3 -1.26 -3.88 -29.64
CA THR A 3 -0.57 -4.45 -28.47
C THR A 3 -1.59 -5.25 -27.65
N PRO A 4 -1.29 -6.50 -27.24
CA PRO A 4 -2.16 -7.24 -26.33
C PRO A 4 -2.38 -6.47 -25.03
N GLN A 5 -3.56 -6.62 -24.44
CA GLN A 5 -3.84 -6.06 -23.12
C GLN A 5 -3.02 -6.79 -22.06
N GLY A 6 -2.40 -6.04 -21.15
CA GLY A 6 -1.70 -6.61 -20.00
C GLY A 6 -2.64 -7.25 -18.98
N GLN A 7 -2.08 -8.07 -18.10
CA GLN A 7 -2.80 -8.61 -16.93
C GLN A 7 -3.32 -7.48 -16.04
N LYS A 8 -4.41 -7.75 -15.33
CA LYS A 8 -5.01 -6.76 -14.43
C LYS A 8 -4.22 -6.68 -13.11
N ASN A 9 -4.29 -5.54 -12.44
CA ASN A 9 -3.56 -5.34 -11.18
C ASN A 9 -3.97 -6.32 -10.08
N ASP A 10 -5.23 -6.73 -10.00
CA ASP A 10 -5.72 -7.73 -9.05
C ASP A 10 -5.15 -9.13 -9.31
N GLU A 11 -4.91 -9.49 -10.57
CA GLU A 11 -4.21 -10.72 -10.95
C GLU A 11 -2.71 -10.64 -10.64
N LEU A 12 -2.09 -9.48 -10.89
CA LEU A 12 -0.67 -9.25 -10.63
C LEU A 12 -0.36 -9.21 -9.13
N LEU A 13 -1.23 -8.61 -8.32
CA LEU A 13 -1.06 -8.52 -6.87
C LEU A 13 -0.98 -9.92 -6.23
N GLN A 14 -1.78 -10.88 -6.71
CA GLN A 14 -1.78 -12.27 -6.22
C GLN A 14 -0.51 -13.05 -6.58
N GLN A 15 0.24 -12.61 -7.59
CA GLN A 15 1.46 -13.27 -8.04
C GLN A 15 2.71 -12.83 -7.25
N LEU A 16 2.59 -11.80 -6.40
CA LEU A 16 3.71 -11.32 -5.60
C LEU A 16 4.06 -12.33 -4.49
N GLN A 17 5.33 -12.70 -4.38
CA GLN A 17 5.83 -13.72 -3.44
C GLN A 17 6.67 -13.16 -2.30
N CYS A 18 6.64 -11.84 -2.08
CA CYS A 18 7.37 -11.16 -1.03
C CYS A 18 6.43 -10.53 -0.01
N ASP A 19 6.84 -10.50 1.26
CA ASP A 19 6.13 -9.76 2.30
C ASP A 19 5.95 -8.30 1.88
N ARG A 20 4.84 -7.70 2.32
CA ARG A 20 4.48 -6.36 1.89
C ARG A 20 3.97 -5.50 3.01
N LEU A 21 4.54 -4.31 3.10
CA LEU A 21 4.07 -3.21 3.92
C LEU A 21 3.28 -2.22 3.07
N THR A 22 2.13 -1.75 3.57
CA THR A 22 1.38 -0.64 2.99
C THR A 22 1.10 0.40 4.05
N LEU A 23 1.49 1.65 3.76
CA LEU A 23 1.31 2.82 4.63
C LEU A 23 0.40 3.81 3.91
N TRP A 24 -0.81 4.00 4.43
CA TRP A 24 -1.80 4.91 3.86
C TRP A 24 -1.86 6.20 4.66
N GLY A 25 -1.92 7.36 4.00
CA GLY A 25 -2.36 8.59 4.66
C GLY A 25 -3.89 8.70 4.61
N GLU A 26 -4.58 8.65 5.75
CA GLU A 26 -6.05 8.63 5.78
C GLU A 26 -6.69 9.96 5.31
N GLY A 27 -5.91 11.04 5.30
CA GLY A 27 -6.30 12.35 4.78
C GLY A 27 -6.03 12.55 3.28
N ASP A 28 -5.66 11.51 2.52
CA ASP A 28 -5.40 11.59 1.08
C ASP A 28 -6.63 12.14 0.32
N PRO A 29 -6.54 13.32 -0.33
CA PRO A 29 -7.66 13.91 -1.06
C PRO A 29 -7.90 13.26 -2.43
N TRP A 30 -6.98 12.44 -2.93
CA TRP A 30 -7.04 11.82 -4.25
C TRP A 30 -7.58 10.40 -4.20
N MET A 31 -7.61 9.77 -3.03
CA MET A 31 -7.95 8.36 -2.91
C MET A 31 -8.61 8.01 -1.58
N ASN A 32 -9.68 7.21 -1.63
CA ASN A 32 -10.22 6.59 -0.43
C ASN A 32 -9.32 5.41 0.00
N CYS A 33 -8.37 5.69 0.89
CA CYS A 33 -7.40 4.70 1.35
C CYS A 33 -8.05 3.48 2.02
N ARG A 34 -9.15 3.65 2.75
CA ARG A 34 -9.85 2.54 3.43
C ARG A 34 -10.45 1.57 2.41
N GLU A 35 -11.13 2.10 1.39
CA GLU A 35 -11.69 1.27 0.32
C GLU A 35 -10.59 0.57 -0.48
N LYS A 36 -9.48 1.27 -0.76
CA LYS A 36 -8.35 0.72 -1.52
C LYS A 36 -7.57 -0.32 -0.73
N GLY A 37 -7.30 -0.07 0.54
CA GLY A 37 -6.68 -1.03 1.45
C GLY A 37 -7.48 -2.32 1.57
N ALA A 38 -8.82 -2.22 1.71
CA ALA A 38 -9.69 -3.39 1.71
C ALA A 38 -9.58 -4.23 0.41
N LYS A 39 -9.42 -3.58 -0.75
CA LYS A 39 -9.17 -4.28 -2.03
C LYS A 39 -7.78 -4.93 -2.05
N PHE A 40 -6.74 -4.22 -1.61
CA PHE A 40 -5.39 -4.77 -1.53
C PHE A 40 -5.34 -6.00 -0.63
N LYS A 41 -5.98 -5.94 0.54
CA LYS A 41 -6.05 -7.05 1.50
C LYS A 41 -6.85 -8.24 0.97
N ARG A 42 -7.86 -8.01 0.14
CA ARG A 42 -8.61 -9.08 -0.55
C ARG A 42 -7.71 -9.88 -1.50
N TYR A 43 -6.88 -9.21 -2.28
CA TYR A 43 -6.01 -9.85 -3.26
C TYR A 43 -4.62 -10.21 -2.72
N TYR A 44 -4.30 -9.75 -1.50
CA TYR A 44 -3.04 -10.03 -0.81
C TYR A 44 -3.30 -10.08 0.72
N PRO A 45 -3.80 -11.20 1.26
CA PRO A 45 -4.20 -11.27 2.68
C PRO A 45 -3.04 -11.11 3.68
N GLY A 46 -1.81 -11.43 3.28
CA GLY A 46 -0.61 -11.35 4.14
C GLY A 46 0.01 -9.97 4.27
N LEU A 47 -0.61 -8.91 3.73
CA LEU A 47 0.00 -7.57 3.81
C LEU A 47 -0.06 -7.00 5.23
N THR A 48 1.01 -6.35 5.64
CA THR A 48 1.05 -5.51 6.83
C THR A 48 0.54 -4.11 6.45
N GLU A 49 -0.46 -3.60 7.17
CA GLU A 49 -1.18 -2.37 6.81
C GLU A 49 -1.22 -1.38 7.95
N TYR A 50 -0.92 -0.11 7.65
CA TYR A 50 -1.11 1.00 8.57
C TYR A 50 -1.85 2.15 7.88
N TYR A 51 -2.66 2.85 8.67
CA TYR A 51 -3.36 4.07 8.28
C TYR A 51 -2.89 5.18 9.20
N LEU A 52 -2.25 6.17 8.61
CA LEU A 52 -1.52 7.24 9.27
C LEU A 52 -2.31 8.54 9.16
N GLN A 53 -2.14 9.41 10.16
CA GLN A 53 -2.74 10.73 10.15
C GLN A 53 -1.90 11.69 9.27
N ALA A 54 -1.99 11.48 7.95
CA ALA A 54 -1.31 12.27 6.93
C ALA A 54 -2.15 12.34 5.64
N GLY A 55 -1.77 13.24 4.74
CA GLY A 55 -2.31 13.37 3.39
C GLY A 55 -1.73 12.36 2.41
N HIS A 56 -1.64 12.75 1.14
CA HIS A 56 -1.24 11.86 0.05
C HIS A 56 0.22 11.38 0.16
N CYS A 57 1.11 12.18 0.74
CA CYS A 57 2.54 11.89 0.83
C CYS A 57 2.97 11.71 2.29
N PRO A 58 2.56 10.62 2.98
CA PRO A 58 2.87 10.43 4.39
C PRO A 58 4.37 10.43 4.68
N HIS A 59 5.20 10.00 3.72
CA HIS A 59 6.66 9.99 3.85
C HIS A 59 7.29 11.39 3.88
N ASP A 60 6.64 12.39 3.29
CA ASP A 60 7.09 13.79 3.34
C ASP A 60 6.46 14.54 4.53
N GLU A 61 5.23 14.20 4.89
CA GLU A 61 4.45 14.89 5.92
C GLU A 61 4.82 14.47 7.35
N ILE A 62 4.98 13.15 7.58
CA ILE A 62 5.32 12.55 8.89
C ILE A 62 6.50 11.56 8.76
N PRO A 63 7.66 12.01 8.25
CA PRO A 63 8.77 11.13 7.90
C PRO A 63 9.29 10.29 9.07
N GLN A 64 9.24 10.79 10.30
CA GLN A 64 9.73 10.07 11.48
C GLN A 64 8.90 8.81 11.75
N GLU A 65 7.58 8.91 11.68
CA GLU A 65 6.67 7.78 11.88
C GLU A 65 6.78 6.77 10.74
N VAL A 66 6.76 7.24 9.49
CA VAL A 66 6.95 6.38 8.31
C VAL A 66 8.27 5.62 8.37
N ASN A 67 9.38 6.31 8.67
CA ASN A 67 10.69 5.68 8.78
C ASN A 67 10.75 4.66 9.93
N SER A 68 10.07 4.93 11.04
CA SER A 68 9.99 3.98 12.16
C SER A 68 9.23 2.70 11.79
N LEU A 69 8.11 2.83 11.08
CA LEU A 69 7.32 1.68 10.61
C LEU A 69 8.08 0.85 9.59
N ILE A 70 8.75 1.49 8.62
CA ILE A 70 9.59 0.79 7.64
C ILE A 70 10.71 0.03 8.34
N ARG A 71 11.44 0.66 9.26
CA ARG A 71 12.53 0.01 10.01
C ARG A 71 12.03 -1.17 10.83
N SER A 72 10.90 -0.99 11.53
CA SER A 72 10.32 -2.05 12.34
C SER A 72 9.92 -3.25 11.49
N TRP A 73 9.31 -3.00 10.32
CA TRP A 73 8.92 -4.04 9.38
C TRP A 73 10.11 -4.74 8.72
N MET A 74 11.20 -4.03 8.43
CA MET A 74 12.41 -4.66 7.88
C MET A 74 13.10 -5.62 8.87
N LEU A 75 12.80 -5.51 10.16
CA LEU A 75 13.39 -6.34 11.22
C LEU A 75 12.49 -7.51 11.64
N THR A 76 11.30 -7.66 11.04
CA THR A 76 10.44 -8.84 11.20
C THR A 76 10.86 -9.94 10.24
#